data_AF-A0A2A2JK20-F1
#
_entry.id   AF-A0A2A2JK20-F1
#
_cell.length_a   1.000
_cell.length_b   1.000
_cell.length_c   1.000
_cell.angle_alpha   90.00
_cell.angle_beta   90.00
_cell.angle_gamma   90.00
#
_symmetry.space_group_name_H-M   'P 1'
#
loop_
_entity.id
_entity.type
_entity.pdbx_description
1 polymer ?
#
loop_
_entity_poly.entity_id
_entity_poly.type
_entity_poly.pdbx_seq_one_letter_code
_entity_poly.pdbx_strand_id
1 'polypeptide(L)'
;MLSGLPTELIIMSCQYLSFRDVDELAYTTKRMMQIVKRNVPLALQPRIEMKNMAIYPSLTKKSNIRFVVEWKKMAELRKSSRNTDDHIEIILKPKIDDGDLKIYEAFLDYYRYRCVERDYVKGRHLNWERFAVQRAGLVGREELVPPINFYLFLARAEIHRIDVRIEDDIDWHLTESLSTVRATFVEKKLYFGSGLNAKVLDAADQKRIQETKFIQNDIVEVECKATAQFLSTLFQMRHFSNARWELYDFEQEHFQSLIRSSARSVTVKCGNMHLIAFISDLVREPPFKPRRWTLWNVKIEEKRMNWKGIEAILKNSTDVSSWHEQPVCGWQKRYKIRSNKQTWNLDIRPTQMKMWVSIFAPPPSGTYIDIKIS
;
A
#
# COMPACT_ATOMS: atom_id res chain seq x y z
N MET A 1 6.06 -36.86 14.05
CA MET A 1 6.14 -37.17 12.59
C MET A 1 7.49 -36.77 11.99
N LEU A 2 7.99 -35.54 12.15
CA LEU A 2 9.28 -35.12 11.55
C LEU A 2 10.54 -35.79 12.16
N SER A 3 10.47 -36.29 13.39
CA SER A 3 11.62 -36.88 14.11
C SER A 3 12.17 -38.17 13.49
N GLY A 4 11.37 -38.87 12.66
CA GLY A 4 11.78 -40.09 11.94
C GLY A 4 12.27 -39.84 10.52
N LEU A 5 12.19 -38.60 10.00
CA LEU A 5 12.63 -38.29 8.65
C LEU A 5 14.18 -38.20 8.59
N PRO A 6 14.79 -38.57 7.45
CA PRO A 6 16.18 -38.23 7.13
C PRO A 6 16.43 -36.72 7.26
N THR A 7 17.67 -36.37 7.61
CA THR A 7 18.07 -34.98 7.85
C THR A 7 17.90 -34.11 6.61
N GLU A 8 18.14 -34.68 5.43
CA GLU A 8 18.04 -34.04 4.13
C GLU A 8 16.60 -33.60 3.84
N LEU A 9 15.62 -34.46 4.12
CA LEU A 9 14.20 -34.13 3.94
C LEU A 9 13.73 -33.04 4.92
N ILE A 10 14.27 -33.04 6.14
CA ILE A 10 14.00 -31.98 7.11
C ILE A 10 14.55 -30.64 6.59
N ILE A 11 15.79 -30.63 6.10
CA ILE A 11 16.42 -29.41 5.54
C ILE A 11 15.62 -28.88 4.36
N MET A 12 15.22 -29.76 3.43
CA MET A 12 14.36 -29.38 2.29
C MET A 12 13.02 -28.82 2.76
N SER A 13 12.40 -29.42 3.78
CA SER A 13 11.13 -28.93 4.33
C SER A 13 11.29 -27.53 4.93
N CYS A 14 12.38 -27.28 5.66
CA CYS A 14 12.71 -25.96 6.19
C CYS A 14 12.87 -24.88 5.10
N GLN A 15 13.06 -25.24 3.83
CA GLN A 15 13.14 -24.26 2.75
C GLN A 15 11.80 -23.64 2.38
N TYR A 16 10.70 -24.33 2.64
CA TYR A 16 9.33 -23.90 2.34
C TYR A 16 8.61 -23.28 3.53
N LEU A 17 9.21 -23.35 4.71
CA LEU A 17 8.68 -22.77 5.94
C LEU A 17 9.13 -21.31 6.10
N SER A 18 8.28 -20.49 6.71
CA SER A 18 8.69 -19.17 7.18
C SER A 18 9.80 -19.31 8.20
N PHE A 19 10.67 -18.32 8.36
CA PHE A 19 11.70 -18.42 9.40
C PHE A 19 11.10 -18.47 10.80
N ARG A 20 9.90 -17.94 11.02
CA ARG A 20 9.18 -18.10 12.28
C ARG A 20 8.88 -19.57 12.55
N ASP A 21 8.34 -20.29 11.56
CA ASP A 21 8.02 -21.71 11.72
C ASP A 21 9.29 -22.55 11.88
N VAL A 22 10.38 -22.20 11.18
CA VAL A 22 11.69 -22.88 11.33
C VAL A 22 12.29 -22.64 12.73
N ASP A 23 12.14 -21.44 13.27
CA ASP A 23 12.55 -21.08 14.63
C ASP A 23 11.76 -21.88 15.67
N GLU A 24 10.43 -21.90 15.57
CA GLU A 24 9.56 -22.72 16.42
C GLU A 24 9.90 -24.22 16.31
N LEU A 25 10.15 -24.70 15.09
CA LEU A 25 10.58 -26.07 14.81
C LEU A 25 11.92 -26.39 15.49
N ALA A 26 12.89 -25.47 15.46
CA ALA A 26 14.21 -25.69 16.07
C ALA A 26 14.12 -26.01 17.57
N TYR A 27 13.19 -25.40 18.29
CA TYR A 27 13.00 -25.61 19.73
C TYR A 27 12.20 -26.87 20.10
N THR A 28 11.76 -27.68 19.12
CA THR A 28 11.00 -28.92 19.39
C THR A 28 11.87 -30.06 19.93
N THR A 29 13.09 -30.25 19.41
CA THR A 29 14.01 -31.32 19.83
C THR A 29 15.47 -30.92 19.63
N LYS A 30 16.40 -31.53 20.38
CA LYS A 30 17.85 -31.31 20.20
C LYS A 30 18.32 -31.58 18.77
N ARG A 31 17.78 -32.65 18.14
CA ARG A 31 18.07 -32.99 16.74
C ARG A 31 17.68 -31.85 15.81
N MET A 32 16.47 -31.30 15.98
CA MET A 32 15.96 -30.22 15.15
C MET A 32 16.77 -28.93 15.32
N MET A 33 17.09 -28.56 16.56
CA MET A 33 17.99 -27.44 16.86
C MET A 33 19.33 -27.56 16.15
N GLN A 34 19.97 -28.74 16.18
CA GLN A 34 21.25 -28.97 15.51
C GLN A 34 21.12 -28.86 13.98
N ILE A 35 20.06 -29.43 13.39
CA ILE A 35 19.80 -29.35 11.95
C ILE A 35 19.60 -27.89 11.53
N VAL A 36 18.76 -27.14 12.24
CA VAL A 36 18.49 -25.73 11.94
C VAL A 36 19.74 -24.88 12.14
N LYS A 37 20.45 -25.02 13.26
CA LYS A 37 21.68 -24.26 13.54
C LYS A 37 22.76 -24.46 12.47
N ARG A 38 22.88 -25.66 11.90
CA ARG A 38 23.89 -25.97 10.88
C ARG A 38 23.48 -25.56 9.46
N ASN A 39 22.19 -25.69 9.12
CA ASN A 39 21.74 -25.57 7.73
C ASN A 39 20.91 -24.32 7.45
N VAL A 40 20.27 -23.75 8.48
CA VAL A 40 19.41 -22.57 8.39
C VAL A 40 19.68 -21.62 9.58
N PRO A 41 20.95 -21.22 9.83
CA PRO A 41 21.31 -20.45 11.03
C PRO A 41 20.61 -19.09 11.12
N LEU A 42 20.25 -18.49 9.98
CA LEU A 42 19.50 -17.24 9.93
C LEU A 42 18.12 -17.35 10.60
N ALA A 43 17.52 -18.54 10.66
CA ALA A 43 16.26 -18.78 11.37
C ALA A 43 16.38 -18.52 12.88
N LEU A 44 17.58 -18.59 13.44
CA LEU A 44 17.83 -18.40 14.87
C LEU A 44 18.29 -16.97 15.21
N GLN A 45 18.46 -16.11 14.20
CA GLN A 45 18.79 -14.71 14.42
C GLN A 45 17.58 -13.96 15.02
N PRO A 46 17.83 -12.83 15.73
CA PRO A 46 16.75 -12.01 16.26
C PRO A 46 15.74 -11.61 15.18
N ARG A 47 14.47 -11.52 15.57
CA ARG A 47 13.41 -11.00 14.71
C ARG A 47 13.50 -9.48 14.62
N ILE A 48 13.17 -8.96 13.44
CA ILE A 48 13.16 -7.53 13.17
C ILE A 48 11.72 -7.10 12.97
N GLU A 49 11.16 -6.40 13.97
CA GLU A 49 9.77 -5.97 13.96
C GLU A 49 9.67 -4.54 13.42
N MET A 50 8.99 -4.39 12.29
CA MET A 50 8.79 -3.12 11.61
C MET A 50 7.30 -2.77 11.62
N LYS A 51 6.98 -1.55 12.03
CA LYS A 51 5.63 -1.00 11.95
C LYS A 51 5.27 -0.66 10.51
N ASN A 52 6.10 0.17 9.89
CA ASN A 52 5.92 0.61 8.52
C ASN A 52 7.25 0.44 7.79
N MET A 53 7.16 0.05 6.52
CA MET A 53 8.28 0.01 5.59
C MET A 53 7.81 0.61 4.27
N ALA A 54 8.54 1.57 3.73
CA ALA A 54 8.33 2.11 2.39
C ALA A 54 9.60 1.90 1.57
N ILE A 55 9.45 1.50 0.31
CA ILE A 55 10.58 1.22 -0.57
C ILE A 55 10.55 2.22 -1.73
N TYR A 56 11.70 2.87 -1.96
CA TYR A 56 11.87 3.87 -3.00
C TYR A 56 13.05 3.48 -3.91
N PRO A 57 12.94 3.67 -5.24
CA PRO A 57 14.06 3.44 -6.14
C PRO A 57 15.23 4.36 -5.79
N SER A 58 16.45 3.82 -5.78
CA SER A 58 17.68 4.61 -5.59
C SER A 58 18.17 5.11 -6.94
N LEU A 59 18.43 6.42 -7.05
CA LEU A 59 18.86 7.11 -8.28
C LEU A 59 20.32 6.78 -8.71
N THR A 60 20.98 5.81 -8.07
CA THR A 60 22.40 5.53 -8.34
C THR A 60 22.60 4.69 -9.60
N LYS A 61 23.34 5.23 -10.58
CA LYS A 61 23.70 4.67 -11.89
C LYS A 61 24.62 3.42 -11.86
N LYS A 62 24.42 2.48 -10.94
CA LYS A 62 25.26 1.26 -10.86
C LYS A 62 24.50 0.06 -11.46
N SER A 63 25.24 -0.94 -11.92
CA SER A 63 24.73 -2.19 -12.51
C SER A 63 23.85 -3.03 -11.59
N ASN A 64 23.77 -2.68 -10.30
CA ASN A 64 22.95 -3.39 -9.32
C ASN A 64 21.73 -2.54 -8.96
N ILE A 65 20.58 -3.18 -8.83
CA ILE A 65 19.35 -2.52 -8.43
C ILE A 65 19.44 -2.18 -6.94
N ARG A 66 19.29 -0.89 -6.63
CA ARG A 66 19.36 -0.37 -5.27
C ARG A 66 18.08 0.36 -4.92
N PHE A 67 17.70 0.28 -3.65
CA PHE A 67 16.52 0.95 -3.13
C PHE A 67 16.87 1.61 -1.81
N VAL A 68 16.12 2.65 -1.48
CA VAL A 68 16.11 3.20 -0.12
C VAL A 68 14.88 2.65 0.58
N VAL A 69 15.12 2.05 1.74
CA VAL A 69 14.06 1.64 2.65
C VAL A 69 13.90 2.72 3.70
N GLU A 70 12.68 3.22 3.81
CA GLU A 70 12.26 4.00 4.96
C GLU A 70 11.48 3.10 5.90
N TRP A 71 11.80 3.11 7.19
CA TRP A 71 11.11 2.24 8.12
C TRP A 71 10.93 2.84 9.51
N LYS A 72 9.92 2.32 10.20
CA LYS A 72 9.54 2.70 11.55
C LYS A 72 9.42 1.48 12.44
N LYS A 73 10.00 1.50 13.64
CA LYS A 73 9.91 0.39 14.60
C LYS A 73 8.55 0.31 15.30
N MET A 74 8.16 -0.89 15.73
CA MET A 74 6.89 -1.13 16.43
C MET A 74 6.76 -0.35 17.76
N ALA A 75 7.82 -0.24 18.56
CA ALA A 75 7.79 0.42 19.87
C ALA A 75 7.41 1.92 19.84
N GLU A 76 7.53 2.58 18.69
CA GLU A 76 7.18 4.00 18.51
C GLU A 76 5.66 4.25 18.39
N LEU A 77 4.84 3.20 18.44
CA LEU A 77 3.38 3.31 18.51
C LEU A 77 2.86 4.11 19.72
N ARG A 78 3.63 4.20 20.82
CA ARG A 78 3.14 4.74 22.10
C ARG A 78 3.53 6.20 22.38
N LYS A 79 4.36 6.85 21.57
CA LYS A 79 4.83 8.23 21.81
C LYS A 79 4.85 9.05 20.50
N SER A 80 4.28 10.24 20.54
CA SER A 80 3.86 11.16 19.46
C SER A 80 4.76 11.40 18.21
N SER A 81 4.06 11.59 17.07
CA SER A 81 4.12 12.63 16.01
C SER A 81 5.40 13.20 15.38
N ARG A 82 6.62 12.78 15.72
CA ARG A 82 7.81 13.20 14.95
C ARG A 82 8.23 12.08 13.98
N ASN A 83 8.53 12.46 12.73
CA ASN A 83 9.06 11.54 11.72
C ASN A 83 10.47 11.14 12.13
N THR A 84 10.59 9.92 12.66
CA THR A 84 11.83 9.26 13.10
C THR A 84 12.14 8.08 12.18
N ASP A 85 11.70 8.20 10.92
CA ASP A 85 11.90 7.16 9.93
C ASP A 85 13.41 7.05 9.66
N ASP A 86 13.90 5.82 9.65
CA ASP A 86 15.26 5.53 9.28
C ASP A 86 15.33 5.26 7.79
N HIS A 87 16.36 5.80 7.14
CA HIS A 87 16.65 5.54 5.74
C HIS A 87 17.82 4.55 5.68
N ILE A 88 17.67 3.47 4.91
CA ILE A 88 18.71 2.46 4.73
C ILE A 88 18.80 2.13 3.24
N GLU A 89 19.99 2.27 2.67
CA GLU A 89 20.24 1.78 1.31
C GLU A 89 20.32 0.25 1.32
N ILE A 90 19.52 -0.38 0.47
CA ILE A 90 19.51 -1.82 0.23
C ILE A 90 19.91 -2.12 -1.21
N ILE A 91 20.48 -3.30 -1.42
CA ILE A 91 20.89 -3.79 -2.73
C ILE A 91 20.20 -5.12 -3.03
N LEU A 92 19.56 -5.20 -4.19
CA LEU A 92 18.99 -6.45 -4.68
C LEU A 92 20.10 -7.25 -5.37
N LYS A 93 20.67 -8.18 -4.61
CA LYS A 93 21.78 -9.04 -5.03
C LYS A 93 21.47 -10.49 -4.65
N PRO A 94 21.14 -11.38 -5.61
CA PRO A 94 20.76 -12.76 -5.31
C PRO A 94 21.85 -13.58 -4.61
N LYS A 95 23.12 -13.32 -4.96
CA LYS A 95 24.26 -14.02 -4.36
C LYS A 95 24.72 -13.29 -3.09
N ILE A 96 24.62 -13.96 -1.95
CA ILE A 96 25.12 -13.49 -0.66
C ILE A 96 26.59 -13.92 -0.51
N ASP A 97 27.48 -13.00 -0.12
CA ASP A 97 28.87 -13.30 0.23
C ASP A 97 29.19 -12.93 1.70
N ASP A 98 30.42 -13.24 2.13
CA ASP A 98 30.86 -13.01 3.52
C ASP A 98 30.84 -11.52 3.90
N GLY A 99 31.02 -10.62 2.92
CA GLY A 99 30.91 -9.18 3.12
C GLY A 99 29.48 -8.77 3.47
N ASP A 100 28.50 -9.31 2.74
CA ASP A 100 27.08 -9.07 2.99
C ASP A 100 26.68 -9.53 4.41
N LEU A 101 27.21 -10.66 4.88
CA LEU A 101 26.95 -11.17 6.24
C LEU A 101 27.50 -10.24 7.32
N LYS A 102 28.73 -9.74 7.16
CA LYS A 102 29.33 -8.78 8.10
C LYS A 102 28.54 -7.48 8.17
N ILE A 103 28.04 -6.99 7.04
CA ILE A 103 27.18 -5.81 6.97
C ILE A 103 25.84 -6.07 7.68
N TYR A 104 25.25 -7.24 7.45
CA TYR A 104 24.00 -7.63 8.10
C TYR A 104 24.14 -7.79 9.62
N GLU A 105 25.24 -8.35 10.12
CA GLU A 105 25.52 -8.44 11.55
C GLU A 105 25.59 -7.04 12.19
N ALA A 106 26.30 -6.11 11.56
CA ALA A 106 26.32 -4.71 12.01
C ALA A 106 24.92 -4.06 11.99
N PHE A 107 24.08 -4.42 11.02
CA PHE A 107 22.69 -3.97 10.99
C PHE A 107 21.84 -4.56 12.12
N LEU A 108 22.04 -5.84 12.48
CA LEU A 108 21.36 -6.42 13.65
C LEU A 108 21.75 -5.68 14.93
N ASP A 109 23.01 -5.29 15.07
CA ASP A 109 23.47 -4.47 16.20
C ASP A 109 22.91 -3.06 16.16
N TYR A 110 22.77 -2.46 14.97
CA TYR A 110 22.06 -1.19 14.80
C TYR A 110 20.60 -1.29 15.22
N TYR A 111 19.88 -2.34 14.77
CA TYR A 111 18.51 -2.57 15.17
C TYR A 111 18.38 -2.72 16.69
N ARG A 112 19.26 -3.52 17.32
CA ARG A 112 19.32 -3.66 18.78
C ARG A 112 19.61 -2.34 19.48
N TYR A 113 20.56 -1.57 18.98
CA TYR A 113 20.85 -0.21 19.45
C TYR A 113 19.59 0.65 19.44
N ARG A 114 18.82 0.59 18.34
CA ARG A 114 17.53 1.27 18.21
C ARG A 114 16.45 0.71 19.12
N CYS A 115 16.50 -0.56 19.52
CA CYS A 115 15.57 -1.17 20.46
C CYS A 115 15.88 -0.85 21.94
N VAL A 116 17.16 -0.82 22.32
CA VAL A 116 17.62 -0.76 23.71
C VAL A 116 17.86 0.66 24.21
N GLU A 117 18.35 1.60 23.38
CA GLU A 117 18.55 2.98 23.81
C GLU A 117 17.19 3.67 24.00
N ARG A 118 16.68 3.55 25.24
CA ARG A 118 15.34 3.95 25.66
C ARG A 118 15.16 5.43 25.91
N ASP A 119 16.22 6.23 25.85
CA ASP A 119 16.16 7.58 26.37
C ASP A 119 16.32 8.64 25.29
N TYR A 120 15.22 9.38 25.16
CA TYR A 120 14.98 10.62 24.44
C TYR A 120 15.85 11.78 24.97
N VAL A 121 17.09 11.49 25.40
CA VAL A 121 18.03 12.47 25.91
C VAL A 121 18.62 13.19 24.70
N LYS A 122 17.90 14.24 24.30
CA LYS A 122 18.36 15.40 23.52
C LYS A 122 19.56 15.13 22.60
N GLY A 123 19.29 14.49 21.45
CA GLY A 123 19.88 14.96 20.19
C GLY A 123 21.08 14.21 19.61
N ARG A 124 21.39 12.98 19.99
CA ARG A 124 22.43 12.18 19.30
C ARG A 124 22.04 10.73 19.06
N HIS A 125 20.93 10.48 18.36
CA HIS A 125 20.72 9.17 17.75
C HIS A 125 21.61 9.06 16.51
N LEU A 126 22.35 7.96 16.41
CA LEU A 126 23.04 7.61 15.17
C LEU A 126 21.99 7.05 14.20
N ASN A 127 21.94 7.58 12.98
CA ASN A 127 21.30 6.89 11.87
C ASN A 127 22.17 5.69 11.45
N TRP A 128 21.70 4.91 10.49
CA TRP A 128 22.41 3.73 10.03
C TRP A 128 23.85 4.05 9.58
N GLU A 129 24.04 5.09 8.78
CA GLU A 129 25.34 5.46 8.23
C GLU A 129 26.32 5.86 9.33
N ARG A 130 25.88 6.69 10.29
CA ARG A 130 26.70 7.08 11.43
C ARG A 130 27.02 5.90 12.34
N PHE A 131 26.06 4.99 12.54
CA PHE A 131 26.30 3.79 13.35
C PHE A 131 27.32 2.87 12.68
N ALA A 132 27.18 2.66 11.36
CA ALA A 132 28.07 1.85 10.55
C ALA A 132 29.53 2.33 10.61
N VAL A 133 29.73 3.65 10.61
CA VAL A 133 31.06 4.27 10.74
C VAL A 133 31.56 4.26 12.19
N GLN A 134 30.78 4.84 13.11
CA GLN A 134 31.28 5.18 14.45
C GLN A 134 31.28 4.01 15.44
N ARG A 135 30.35 3.07 15.30
CA ARG A 135 30.21 1.93 16.23
C ARG A 135 30.58 0.60 15.58
N ALA A 136 30.12 0.35 14.36
CA ALA A 136 30.41 -0.92 13.68
C ALA A 136 31.77 -0.93 12.97
N GLY A 137 32.37 0.24 12.69
CA GLY A 137 33.66 0.34 12.01
C GLY A 137 33.68 -0.32 10.63
N LEU A 138 32.53 -0.34 9.92
CA LEU A 138 32.43 -0.96 8.60
C LEU A 138 33.29 -0.23 7.58
N VAL A 139 33.29 1.10 7.64
CA VAL A 139 34.00 2.01 6.73
C VAL A 139 34.41 3.29 7.47
N GLY A 140 35.35 4.04 6.88
CA GLY A 140 35.86 5.28 7.48
C GLY A 140 35.01 6.54 7.26
N ARG A 141 34.01 6.49 6.38
CA ARG A 141 33.15 7.64 6.03
C ARG A 141 31.72 7.20 5.71
N GLU A 142 30.74 8.07 5.99
CA GLU A 142 29.31 7.78 5.82
C GLU A 142 28.95 7.49 4.35
N GLU A 143 29.55 8.20 3.39
CA GLU A 143 29.27 8.02 1.95
C GLU A 143 29.76 6.68 1.38
N LEU A 144 30.60 5.98 2.14
CA LEU A 144 31.15 4.68 1.78
C LEU A 144 30.39 3.52 2.41
N VAL A 145 29.37 3.79 3.24
CA VAL A 145 28.61 2.75 3.91
C VAL A 145 27.98 1.84 2.85
N PRO A 146 28.30 0.53 2.87
CA PRO A 146 27.80 -0.37 1.85
C PRO A 146 26.30 -0.65 2.09
N PRO A 147 25.52 -0.84 1.00
CA PRO A 147 24.11 -1.18 1.13
C PRO A 147 23.93 -2.57 1.73
N ILE A 148 22.82 -2.77 2.45
CA ILE A 148 22.47 -4.07 3.02
C ILE A 148 21.87 -4.96 1.92
N ASN A 149 22.25 -6.23 1.86
CA ASN A 149 21.62 -7.18 0.94
C ASN A 149 20.12 -7.34 1.25
N PHE A 150 19.26 -7.16 0.24
CA PHE A 150 17.81 -7.23 0.34
C PHE A 150 17.30 -8.52 1.00
N TYR A 151 17.85 -9.67 0.62
CA TYR A 151 17.42 -10.98 1.12
C TYR A 151 17.82 -11.20 2.58
N LEU A 152 18.97 -10.64 3.00
CA LEU A 152 19.38 -10.65 4.41
C LEU A 152 18.53 -9.68 5.23
N PHE A 153 18.34 -8.46 4.75
CA PHE A 153 17.53 -7.43 5.42
C PHE A 153 16.12 -7.92 5.73
N LEU A 154 15.48 -8.59 4.76
CA LEU A 154 14.14 -9.16 4.89
C LEU A 154 14.11 -10.58 5.44
N ALA A 155 15.25 -11.18 5.76
CA ALA A 155 15.28 -12.58 6.21
C ALA A 155 14.39 -12.77 7.44
N ARG A 156 14.57 -11.98 8.49
CA ARG A 156 13.84 -12.14 9.77
C ARG A 156 12.85 -11.00 10.04
N ALA A 157 12.40 -10.34 8.97
CA ALA A 157 11.52 -9.18 9.08
C ALA A 157 10.05 -9.59 9.28
N GLU A 158 9.44 -9.05 10.32
CA GLU A 158 7.98 -9.04 10.53
C GLU A 158 7.50 -7.61 10.32
N ILE A 159 6.88 -7.35 9.16
CA ILE A 159 6.49 -6.02 8.72
C ILE A 159 4.97 -5.90 8.85
N HIS A 160 4.52 -5.02 9.74
CA HIS A 160 3.10 -4.79 9.94
C HIS A 160 2.47 -4.09 8.74
N ARG A 161 3.15 -3.10 8.15
CA ARG A 161 2.70 -2.46 6.93
C ARG A 161 3.83 -2.19 5.97
N ILE A 162 3.64 -2.56 4.71
CA ILE A 162 4.54 -2.23 3.61
C ILE A 162 3.85 -1.38 2.55
N ASP A 163 4.53 -0.31 2.15
CA ASP A 163 4.13 0.64 1.14
C ASP A 163 5.05 0.44 -0.08
N VAL A 164 4.50 -0.05 -1.20
CA VAL A 164 5.26 -0.37 -2.42
C VAL A 164 4.76 0.48 -3.58
N ARG A 165 5.68 1.24 -4.18
CA ARG A 165 5.43 2.01 -5.39
C ARG A 165 5.86 1.20 -6.61
N ILE A 166 5.02 1.18 -7.65
CA ILE A 166 5.19 0.37 -8.86
C ILE A 166 4.92 1.25 -10.08
N GLU A 167 5.98 1.76 -10.70
CA GLU A 167 5.89 2.64 -11.87
C GLU A 167 6.52 2.04 -13.12
N ASP A 168 7.58 1.25 -12.96
CA ASP A 168 8.37 0.72 -14.06
C ASP A 168 8.74 -0.76 -13.86
N ASP A 169 9.50 -1.31 -14.80
CA ASP A 169 9.95 -2.70 -14.78
C ASP A 169 10.88 -3.02 -13.59
N ILE A 170 11.61 -2.04 -13.07
CA ILE A 170 12.50 -2.23 -11.92
C ILE A 170 11.65 -2.46 -10.66
N ASP A 171 10.59 -1.67 -10.49
CA ASP A 171 9.67 -1.85 -9.37
C ASP A 171 8.90 -3.17 -9.47
N TRP A 172 8.52 -3.58 -10.67
CA TRP A 172 7.93 -4.90 -10.90
C TRP A 172 8.89 -6.02 -10.47
N HIS A 173 10.17 -5.92 -10.84
CA HIS A 173 11.18 -6.89 -10.42
C HIS A 173 11.38 -6.90 -8.88
N LEU A 174 11.25 -5.76 -8.21
CA LEU A 174 11.22 -5.70 -6.75
C LEU A 174 10.03 -6.47 -6.18
N THR A 175 8.83 -6.31 -6.74
CA THR A 175 7.63 -7.02 -6.26
C THR A 175 7.71 -8.53 -6.46
N GLU A 176 8.33 -8.98 -7.56
CA GLU A 176 8.67 -10.38 -7.77
C GLU A 176 9.67 -10.87 -6.72
N SER A 177 10.70 -10.07 -6.43
CA SER A 177 11.71 -10.38 -5.41
C SER A 177 11.10 -10.47 -4.01
N LEU A 178 10.17 -9.58 -3.67
CA LEU A 178 9.37 -9.63 -2.43
C LEU A 178 8.52 -10.91 -2.33
N SER A 179 8.20 -11.56 -3.44
CA SER A 179 7.51 -12.86 -3.44
C SER A 179 8.41 -14.04 -3.06
N THR A 180 9.72 -13.83 -3.00
CA THR A 180 10.73 -14.89 -2.74
C THR A 180 11.34 -14.82 -1.34
N VAL A 181 11.21 -13.68 -0.65
CA VAL A 181 11.70 -13.52 0.71
C VAL A 181 10.80 -14.23 1.72
N ARG A 182 11.35 -14.55 2.89
CA ARG A 182 10.62 -15.18 4.00
C ARG A 182 10.11 -14.19 5.05
N ALA A 183 10.08 -12.90 4.69
CA ALA A 183 9.47 -11.87 5.52
C ALA A 183 7.97 -12.11 5.65
N THR A 184 7.41 -11.68 6.78
CA THR A 184 5.95 -11.65 6.97
C THR A 184 5.45 -10.23 6.73
N PHE A 185 4.37 -10.08 5.95
CA PHE A 185 3.73 -8.80 5.65
C PHE A 185 2.27 -8.85 6.10
N VAL A 186 1.87 -8.00 7.05
CA VAL A 186 0.49 -8.02 7.59
C VAL A 186 -0.45 -7.16 6.74
N GLU A 187 -0.02 -5.99 6.32
CA GLU A 187 -0.78 -5.09 5.47
C GLU A 187 0.09 -4.60 4.30
N LYS A 188 -0.47 -4.61 3.09
CA LYS A 188 0.21 -4.15 1.88
C LYS A 188 -0.56 -3.00 1.24
N LYS A 189 0.18 -1.96 0.90
CA LYS A 189 -0.31 -0.81 0.15
C LYS A 189 0.43 -0.72 -1.17
N LEU A 190 -0.32 -0.64 -2.26
CA LEU A 190 0.22 -0.63 -3.60
C LEU A 190 -0.07 0.72 -4.26
N TYR A 191 0.98 1.35 -4.77
CA TYR A 191 0.88 2.65 -5.44
C TYR A 191 1.39 2.52 -6.87
N PHE A 192 0.48 2.43 -7.82
CA PHE A 192 0.78 2.33 -9.25
C PHE A 192 0.94 3.71 -9.87
N GLY A 193 2.02 4.41 -9.50
CA GLY A 193 2.18 5.83 -9.78
C GLY A 193 1.90 6.72 -8.58
N SER A 194 2.06 8.03 -8.78
CA SER A 194 1.71 9.05 -7.77
C SER A 194 0.84 10.15 -8.36
N GLY A 195 -0.36 10.30 -7.81
CA GLY A 195 -1.26 11.40 -8.15
C GLY A 195 -1.60 11.48 -9.64
N LEU A 196 -1.70 12.70 -10.17
CA LEU A 196 -2.06 12.98 -11.56
C LEU A 196 -1.01 12.50 -12.59
N ASN A 197 0.22 12.23 -12.15
CA ASN A 197 1.30 11.77 -13.02
C ASN A 197 1.40 10.24 -13.08
N ALA A 198 0.47 9.52 -12.44
CA ALA A 198 0.44 8.06 -12.46
C ALA A 198 0.30 7.53 -13.90
N LYS A 199 1.08 6.48 -14.21
CA LYS A 199 0.93 5.71 -15.45
C LYS A 199 -0.47 5.10 -15.50
N VAL A 200 -1.12 5.15 -16.67
CA VAL A 200 -2.34 4.37 -16.91
C VAL A 200 -1.94 2.90 -17.01
N LEU A 201 -2.47 2.08 -16.12
CA LEU A 201 -2.23 0.65 -16.15
C LEU A 201 -2.77 0.00 -17.43
N ASP A 202 -1.96 -0.89 -18.02
CA ASP A 202 -2.23 -1.56 -19.29
C ASP A 202 -2.43 -3.08 -19.13
N ALA A 203 -2.57 -3.79 -20.26
CA ALA A 203 -2.78 -5.23 -20.28
C ALA A 203 -1.56 -6.05 -19.80
N ALA A 204 -0.33 -5.52 -19.92
CA ALA A 204 0.85 -6.17 -19.38
C ALA A 204 0.88 -6.05 -17.85
N ASP A 205 0.51 -4.87 -17.33
CA ASP A 205 0.35 -4.64 -15.89
C ASP A 205 -0.74 -5.55 -15.30
N GLN A 206 -1.85 -5.75 -16.01
CA GLN A 206 -2.91 -6.70 -15.61
C GLN A 206 -2.37 -8.10 -15.34
N LYS A 207 -1.58 -8.63 -16.28
CA LYS A 207 -1.01 -9.97 -16.17
C LYS A 207 -0.09 -10.06 -14.95
N ARG A 208 0.78 -9.06 -14.76
CA ARG A 208 1.68 -9.01 -13.61
C ARG A 208 0.95 -8.93 -12.27
N ILE A 209 -0.12 -8.14 -12.17
CA ILE A 209 -0.98 -8.09 -10.97
C ILE A 209 -1.59 -9.46 -10.66
N GLN A 210 -2.03 -10.18 -11.69
CA GLN A 210 -2.64 -11.51 -11.52
C GLN A 210 -1.62 -12.57 -11.08
N GLU A 211 -0.40 -12.52 -11.61
CA GLU A 211 0.61 -13.58 -11.45
C GLU A 211 1.54 -13.36 -10.23
N THR A 212 1.72 -12.12 -9.78
CA THR A 212 2.67 -11.79 -8.71
C THR A 212 2.14 -12.19 -7.33
N LYS A 213 2.72 -13.24 -6.73
CA LYS A 213 2.31 -13.79 -5.42
C LYS A 213 2.25 -12.75 -4.31
N PHE A 214 3.19 -11.79 -4.29
CA PHE A 214 3.20 -10.72 -3.30
C PHE A 214 1.89 -9.89 -3.28
N ILE A 215 1.26 -9.70 -4.44
CA ILE A 215 0.04 -8.87 -4.62
C ILE A 215 -1.25 -9.65 -4.31
N GLN A 216 -1.19 -10.98 -4.20
CA GLN A 216 -2.37 -11.84 -4.16
C GLN A 216 -3.08 -11.90 -2.80
N ASN A 217 -2.53 -11.31 -1.73
CA ASN A 217 -3.12 -11.35 -0.38
C ASN A 217 -2.77 -10.10 0.43
N ASP A 218 -3.56 -9.81 1.47
CA ASP A 218 -3.29 -8.79 2.49
C ASP A 218 -3.21 -7.35 1.95
N ILE A 219 -3.87 -7.09 0.82
CA ILE A 219 -3.95 -5.74 0.25
C ILE A 219 -5.00 -4.91 0.98
N VAL A 220 -4.56 -3.84 1.62
CA VAL A 220 -5.44 -2.91 2.34
C VAL A 220 -5.65 -1.59 1.60
N GLU A 221 -4.77 -1.24 0.66
CA GLU A 221 -4.87 -0.01 -0.11
C GLU A 221 -4.27 -0.16 -1.51
N VAL A 222 -4.96 0.41 -2.49
CA VAL A 222 -4.50 0.52 -3.88
C VAL A 222 -4.69 1.94 -4.37
N GLU A 223 -3.62 2.54 -4.86
CA GLU A 223 -3.63 3.82 -5.56
C GLU A 223 -3.28 3.60 -7.03
N CYS A 224 -4.13 4.01 -7.98
CA CYS A 224 -3.81 3.86 -9.40
C CYS A 224 -4.61 4.78 -10.33
N LYS A 225 -4.12 4.84 -11.59
CA LYS A 225 -4.86 5.29 -12.76
C LYS A 225 -5.04 4.09 -13.70
N ALA A 226 -6.26 3.82 -14.13
CA ALA A 226 -6.59 2.65 -14.94
C ALA A 226 -7.73 2.97 -15.89
N THR A 227 -7.81 2.27 -17.03
CA THR A 227 -8.97 2.35 -17.93
C THR A 227 -10.21 1.75 -17.26
N ALA A 228 -11.41 2.16 -17.70
CA ALA A 228 -12.67 1.67 -17.14
C ALA A 228 -12.82 0.13 -17.24
N GLN A 229 -12.36 -0.44 -18.36
CA GLN A 229 -12.34 -1.89 -18.58
C GLN A 229 -11.35 -2.59 -17.64
N PHE A 230 -10.19 -1.99 -17.39
CA PHE A 230 -9.22 -2.61 -16.52
C PHE A 230 -9.64 -2.52 -15.04
N LEU A 231 -10.16 -1.36 -14.64
CA LEU A 231 -10.69 -1.14 -13.29
C LEU A 231 -11.85 -2.11 -12.96
N SER A 232 -12.72 -2.41 -13.93
CA SER A 232 -13.80 -3.39 -13.74
C SER A 232 -13.25 -4.79 -13.44
N THR A 233 -12.14 -5.18 -14.06
CA THR A 233 -11.42 -6.43 -13.79
C THR A 233 -10.81 -6.40 -12.38
N LEU A 234 -10.11 -5.32 -12.01
CA LEU A 234 -9.47 -5.20 -10.70
C LEU A 234 -10.49 -5.28 -9.55
N PHE A 235 -11.66 -4.64 -9.70
CA PHE A 235 -12.73 -4.70 -8.70
C PHE A 235 -13.38 -6.07 -8.52
N GLN A 236 -13.15 -7.01 -9.44
CA GLN A 236 -13.61 -8.41 -9.33
C GLN A 236 -12.57 -9.32 -8.67
N MET A 237 -11.32 -8.87 -8.54
CA MET A 237 -10.27 -9.67 -7.91
C MET A 237 -10.50 -9.77 -6.39
N ARG A 238 -10.62 -11.00 -5.89
CA ARG A 238 -10.97 -11.27 -4.49
C ARG A 238 -10.02 -10.61 -3.49
N HIS A 239 -8.72 -10.56 -3.81
CA HIS A 239 -7.70 -10.01 -2.93
C HIS A 239 -7.74 -8.48 -2.78
N PHE A 240 -8.51 -7.77 -3.63
CA PHE A 240 -8.77 -6.34 -3.46
C PHE A 240 -10.15 -6.02 -2.88
N SER A 241 -10.96 -7.02 -2.54
CA SER A 241 -12.35 -6.82 -2.09
C SER A 241 -12.49 -5.94 -0.84
N ASN A 242 -11.48 -5.94 0.02
CA ASN A 242 -11.43 -5.13 1.25
C ASN A 242 -10.48 -3.93 1.15
N ALA A 243 -9.82 -3.73 -0.01
CA ALA A 243 -8.89 -2.64 -0.19
C ALA A 243 -9.62 -1.28 -0.21
N ARG A 244 -8.96 -0.26 0.35
CA ARG A 244 -9.28 1.13 0.07
C ARG A 244 -8.67 1.52 -1.27
N TRP A 245 -9.49 2.08 -2.14
CA TRP A 245 -9.05 2.54 -3.46
C TRP A 245 -8.88 4.06 -3.46
N GLU A 246 -7.75 4.53 -3.97
CA GLU A 246 -7.51 5.92 -4.34
C GLU A 246 -7.28 6.00 -5.86
N LEU A 247 -8.17 6.69 -6.56
CA LEU A 247 -8.25 6.64 -8.02
C LEU A 247 -8.23 8.05 -8.62
N TYR A 248 -7.60 8.16 -9.78
CA TYR A 248 -7.40 9.42 -10.51
C TYR A 248 -7.93 9.36 -11.93
N ASP A 249 -8.18 10.54 -12.49
CA ASP A 249 -8.57 10.78 -13.89
C ASP A 249 -9.77 9.95 -14.34
N PHE A 250 -10.80 9.97 -13.51
CA PHE A 250 -12.06 9.29 -13.82
C PHE A 250 -12.82 10.00 -14.92
N GLU A 251 -13.13 9.29 -15.98
CA GLU A 251 -14.10 9.69 -17.01
C GLU A 251 -15.45 8.97 -16.83
N GLN A 252 -16.48 9.38 -17.58
CA GLN A 252 -17.86 8.87 -17.46
C GLN A 252 -17.96 7.33 -17.42
N GLU A 253 -17.19 6.62 -18.25
CA GLU A 253 -17.17 5.15 -18.29
C GLU A 253 -16.67 4.50 -16.98
N HIS A 254 -15.75 5.16 -16.27
CA HIS A 254 -15.20 4.67 -15.00
C HIS A 254 -16.27 4.69 -13.90
N PHE A 255 -17.14 5.69 -13.91
CA PHE A 255 -18.23 5.79 -12.94
C PHE A 255 -19.24 4.64 -13.09
N GLN A 256 -19.48 4.16 -14.31
CA GLN A 256 -20.30 2.96 -14.52
C GLN A 256 -19.63 1.70 -13.94
N SER A 257 -18.32 1.53 -14.16
CA SER A 257 -17.54 0.46 -13.54
C SER A 257 -17.56 0.55 -12.00
N LEU A 258 -17.50 1.76 -11.45
CA LEU A 258 -17.56 2.00 -10.01
C LEU A 258 -18.91 1.61 -9.41
N ILE A 259 -20.02 2.00 -10.04
CA ILE A 259 -21.38 1.67 -9.58
C ILE A 259 -21.55 0.14 -9.44
N ARG A 260 -21.06 -0.60 -10.43
CA ARG A 260 -21.08 -2.08 -10.48
C ARG A 260 -20.03 -2.76 -9.64
N SER A 261 -19.05 -2.02 -9.12
CA SER A 261 -17.91 -2.58 -8.39
C SER A 261 -18.33 -3.26 -7.09
N SER A 262 -17.52 -4.18 -6.60
CA SER A 262 -17.66 -4.74 -5.24
C SER A 262 -16.91 -3.92 -4.18
N ALA A 263 -16.20 -2.86 -4.59
CA ALA A 263 -15.26 -2.13 -3.76
C ALA A 263 -15.95 -1.41 -2.58
N ARG A 264 -15.48 -1.71 -1.36
CA ARG A 264 -16.06 -1.18 -0.12
C ARG A 264 -15.70 0.28 0.13
N SER A 265 -14.50 0.70 -0.21
CA SER A 265 -14.01 2.05 0.06
C SER A 265 -13.31 2.60 -1.17
N VAL A 266 -13.88 3.63 -1.77
CA VAL A 266 -13.32 4.26 -2.99
C VAL A 266 -13.23 5.76 -2.80
N THR A 267 -12.07 6.31 -3.11
CA THR A 267 -11.83 7.74 -3.19
C THR A 267 -11.39 8.09 -4.60
N VAL A 268 -12.20 8.84 -5.33
CA VAL A 268 -11.81 9.43 -6.61
C VAL A 268 -11.30 10.83 -6.33
N LYS A 269 -10.08 11.17 -6.78
CA LYS A 269 -9.43 12.46 -6.46
C LYS A 269 -9.66 13.54 -7.51
N CYS A 270 -9.95 13.13 -8.74
CA CYS A 270 -10.25 13.96 -9.89
C CYS A 270 -10.99 13.16 -10.96
N GLY A 271 -11.74 13.86 -11.81
CA GLY A 271 -12.42 13.28 -12.95
C GLY A 271 -13.41 14.23 -13.61
N ASN A 272 -14.02 13.78 -14.69
CA ASN A 272 -15.10 14.43 -15.41
C ASN A 272 -16.32 13.52 -15.43
N MET A 273 -17.50 14.05 -15.10
CA MET A 273 -18.76 13.30 -15.16
C MET A 273 -19.92 14.13 -15.69
N HIS A 274 -20.93 13.44 -16.18
CA HIS A 274 -22.27 13.99 -16.37
C HIS A 274 -23.10 13.71 -15.11
N LEU A 275 -23.26 14.69 -14.23
CA LEU A 275 -23.80 14.50 -12.87
C LEU A 275 -25.21 13.88 -12.88
N ILE A 276 -26.09 14.39 -13.73
CA ILE A 276 -27.47 13.90 -13.84
C ILE A 276 -27.51 12.44 -14.31
N ALA A 277 -26.58 12.04 -15.18
CA ALA A 277 -26.50 10.66 -15.68
C ALA A 277 -25.96 9.74 -14.57
N PHE A 278 -24.91 10.18 -13.87
CA PHE A 278 -24.34 9.44 -12.74
C PHE A 278 -25.37 9.19 -11.63
N ILE A 279 -26.14 10.20 -11.22
CA ILE A 279 -27.18 10.03 -10.19
C ILE A 279 -28.31 9.11 -10.67
N SER A 280 -28.71 9.21 -11.94
CA SER A 280 -29.71 8.32 -12.53
C SER A 280 -29.26 6.85 -12.47
N ASP A 281 -28.00 6.57 -12.84
CA ASP A 281 -27.45 5.22 -12.81
C ASP A 281 -27.26 4.71 -11.38
N LEU A 282 -26.79 5.58 -10.47
CA LEU A 282 -26.62 5.25 -9.05
C LEU A 282 -27.94 4.89 -8.36
N VAL A 283 -29.05 5.53 -8.74
CA VAL A 283 -30.36 5.22 -8.18
C VAL A 283 -30.87 3.85 -8.64
N ARG A 284 -30.62 3.49 -9.90
CA ARG A 284 -30.99 2.19 -10.49
C ARG A 284 -30.19 1.04 -9.88
N GLU A 285 -28.90 1.26 -9.67
CA GLU A 285 -27.96 0.31 -9.08
C GLU A 285 -27.41 0.86 -7.75
N PRO A 286 -28.21 0.88 -6.67
CA PRO A 286 -27.84 1.58 -5.44
C PRO A 286 -26.63 0.97 -4.74
N PRO A 287 -25.81 1.81 -4.10
CA PRO A 287 -24.62 1.38 -3.39
C PRO A 287 -25.03 0.55 -2.17
N PHE A 288 -24.55 -0.70 -2.11
CA PHE A 288 -24.84 -1.58 -0.99
C PHE A 288 -24.02 -1.23 0.26
N LYS A 289 -24.64 -1.20 1.45
CA LYS A 289 -23.87 -1.13 2.69
C LYS A 289 -22.91 -2.33 2.81
N PRO A 290 -21.66 -2.15 3.29
CA PRO A 290 -21.10 -0.95 3.94
C PRO A 290 -20.24 -0.05 3.00
N ARG A 291 -20.60 0.12 1.72
CA ARG A 291 -19.80 0.93 0.78
C ARG A 291 -19.72 2.39 1.20
N ARG A 292 -18.52 2.96 1.10
CA ARG A 292 -18.26 4.39 1.30
C ARG A 292 -17.46 4.91 0.14
N TRP A 293 -18.08 5.77 -0.66
CA TRP A 293 -17.42 6.40 -1.80
C TRP A 293 -17.31 7.90 -1.58
N THR A 294 -16.16 8.45 -1.94
CA THR A 294 -15.92 9.88 -1.90
C THR A 294 -15.31 10.31 -3.22
N LEU A 295 -15.95 11.25 -3.90
CA LEU A 295 -15.49 11.82 -5.15
C LEU A 295 -15.09 13.26 -4.85
N TRP A 296 -13.82 13.58 -5.02
CA TRP A 296 -13.25 14.89 -4.77
C TRP A 296 -12.96 15.60 -6.09
N ASN A 297 -13.23 16.91 -6.13
CA ASN A 297 -12.88 17.80 -7.24
C ASN A 297 -13.28 17.24 -8.62
N VAL A 298 -14.45 16.61 -8.72
CA VAL A 298 -14.96 16.09 -9.98
C VAL A 298 -15.59 17.24 -10.76
N LYS A 299 -15.13 17.44 -11.99
CA LYS A 299 -15.73 18.41 -12.91
C LYS A 299 -17.04 17.83 -13.44
N ILE A 300 -18.08 18.65 -13.42
CA ILE A 300 -19.34 18.31 -14.06
C ILE A 300 -19.40 18.93 -15.46
N GLU A 301 -19.95 18.19 -16.42
CA GLU A 301 -20.19 18.71 -17.77
C GLU A 301 -21.28 19.80 -17.77
N GLU A 302 -22.19 19.74 -16.81
CA GLU A 302 -23.21 20.76 -16.64
C GLU A 302 -22.60 22.13 -16.31
N LYS A 303 -23.03 23.19 -17.01
CA LYS A 303 -22.52 24.56 -16.81
C LYS A 303 -22.63 25.06 -15.36
N ARG A 304 -23.61 24.55 -14.61
CA ARG A 304 -23.88 24.90 -13.21
C ARG A 304 -24.57 23.73 -12.51
N MET A 305 -24.52 23.77 -11.19
CA MET A 305 -25.19 22.79 -10.35
C MET A 305 -26.71 22.73 -10.60
N ASN A 306 -27.23 21.54 -10.93
CA ASN A 306 -28.64 21.33 -11.26
C ASN A 306 -29.40 20.59 -10.15
N TRP A 307 -29.65 21.28 -9.03
CA TRP A 307 -30.36 20.71 -7.87
C TRP A 307 -31.77 20.21 -8.22
N LYS A 308 -32.52 20.96 -9.04
CA LYS A 308 -33.86 20.56 -9.48
C LYS A 308 -33.83 19.27 -10.32
N GLY A 309 -32.78 19.09 -11.14
CA GLY A 309 -32.57 17.87 -11.90
C GLY A 309 -32.34 16.66 -11.01
N ILE A 310 -31.53 16.81 -9.95
CA ILE A 310 -31.30 15.75 -8.96
C ILE A 310 -32.61 15.37 -8.26
N GLU A 311 -33.34 16.36 -7.76
CA GLU A 311 -34.63 16.13 -7.09
C GLU A 311 -35.68 15.51 -8.02
N ALA A 312 -35.68 15.87 -9.31
CA ALA A 312 -36.54 15.26 -10.31
C ALA A 312 -36.20 13.77 -10.53
N ILE A 313 -34.91 13.38 -10.57
CA ILE A 313 -34.51 11.97 -10.65
C ILE A 313 -35.04 11.22 -9.43
N LEU A 314 -34.80 11.74 -8.22
CA LEU A 314 -35.21 11.09 -6.98
C LEU A 314 -36.73 10.97 -6.84
N LYS A 315 -37.48 11.94 -7.37
CA LYS A 315 -38.95 11.94 -7.34
C LYS A 315 -39.57 11.01 -8.38
N ASN A 316 -38.98 10.91 -9.56
CA ASN A 316 -39.59 10.22 -10.71
C ASN A 316 -39.06 8.80 -10.93
N SER A 317 -37.97 8.41 -10.27
CA SER A 317 -37.42 7.05 -10.38
C SER A 317 -38.33 6.03 -9.69
N THR A 318 -38.59 4.92 -10.39
CA THR A 318 -39.31 3.76 -9.85
C THR A 318 -38.49 2.98 -8.80
N ASP A 319 -37.17 3.16 -8.78
CA ASP A 319 -36.26 2.46 -7.87
C ASP A 319 -36.16 3.15 -6.50
N VAL A 320 -36.64 4.39 -6.38
CA VAL A 320 -36.67 5.17 -5.14
C VAL A 320 -38.02 5.06 -4.46
N SER A 321 -38.05 4.40 -3.31
CA SER A 321 -39.26 4.31 -2.48
C SER A 321 -39.54 5.58 -1.68
N SER A 322 -38.50 6.29 -1.25
CA SER A 322 -38.61 7.57 -0.52
C SER A 322 -37.27 8.28 -0.49
N TRP A 323 -37.30 9.59 -0.37
CA TRP A 323 -36.13 10.41 -0.09
C TRP A 323 -36.52 11.67 0.69
N HIS A 324 -35.58 12.25 1.42
CA HIS A 324 -35.75 13.58 1.99
C HIS A 324 -34.39 14.28 2.15
N GLU A 325 -34.41 15.61 2.08
CA GLU A 325 -33.24 16.43 2.38
C GLU A 325 -32.99 16.47 3.90
N GLN A 326 -31.72 16.53 4.32
CA GLN A 326 -31.33 16.68 5.72
C GLN A 326 -30.31 17.81 5.88
N PRO A 327 -30.31 18.50 7.03
CA PRO A 327 -29.23 19.43 7.36
C PRO A 327 -27.91 18.65 7.51
N VAL A 328 -26.83 19.24 7.03
CA VAL A 328 -25.49 18.63 7.06
C VAL A 328 -24.42 19.71 7.26
N CYS A 329 -23.43 19.43 8.11
CA CYS A 329 -22.31 20.34 8.33
C CYS A 329 -21.19 20.07 7.31
N GLY A 330 -20.66 21.13 6.68
CA GLY A 330 -19.53 21.05 5.75
C GLY A 330 -19.86 20.52 4.34
N TRP A 331 -21.13 20.26 4.07
CA TRP A 331 -21.70 19.89 2.77
C TRP A 331 -22.89 20.82 2.46
N GLN A 332 -23.23 20.99 1.17
CA GLN A 332 -24.34 21.90 0.82
C GLN A 332 -25.69 21.20 0.88
N LYS A 333 -25.81 20.01 0.33
CA LYS A 333 -27.03 19.20 0.42
C LYS A 333 -26.70 17.77 0.82
N ARG A 334 -27.54 17.20 1.68
CA ARG A 334 -27.59 15.77 1.98
C ARG A 334 -28.97 15.24 1.64
N TYR A 335 -29.01 14.22 0.78
CA TYR A 335 -30.22 13.46 0.50
C TYR A 335 -30.11 12.10 1.17
N LYS A 336 -31.07 11.78 2.06
CA LYS A 336 -31.24 10.43 2.57
C LYS A 336 -32.21 9.69 1.65
N ILE A 337 -31.73 8.66 0.98
CA ILE A 337 -32.44 7.98 -0.12
C ILE A 337 -32.71 6.54 0.29
N ARG A 338 -33.93 6.06 0.00
CA ARG A 338 -34.32 4.67 0.17
C ARG A 338 -34.65 4.03 -1.18
N SER A 339 -33.76 3.19 -1.68
CA SER A 339 -33.94 2.42 -2.91
C SER A 339 -33.60 0.95 -2.69
N ASN A 340 -34.31 0.04 -3.36
CA ASN A 340 -34.09 -1.42 -3.31
C ASN A 340 -33.89 -2.00 -1.90
N LYS A 341 -34.76 -1.65 -0.94
CA LYS A 341 -34.73 -2.06 0.48
C LYS A 341 -33.50 -1.56 1.28
N GLN A 342 -32.72 -0.66 0.72
CA GLN A 342 -31.56 -0.07 1.36
C GLN A 342 -31.74 1.41 1.60
N THR A 343 -30.96 1.94 2.54
CA THR A 343 -30.95 3.37 2.86
C THR A 343 -29.52 3.85 2.86
N TRP A 344 -29.27 4.88 2.06
CA TRP A 344 -27.95 5.46 1.85
C TRP A 344 -28.08 6.98 1.78
N ASN A 345 -26.97 7.67 1.97
CA ASN A 345 -26.88 9.12 1.93
C ASN A 345 -26.08 9.55 0.71
N LEU A 346 -26.56 10.60 0.06
CA LEU A 346 -25.87 11.33 -1.00
C LEU A 346 -25.59 12.74 -0.50
N ASP A 347 -24.33 13.01 -0.17
CA ASP A 347 -23.85 14.33 0.22
C ASP A 347 -23.19 14.99 -1.00
N ILE A 348 -23.58 16.22 -1.33
CA ILE A 348 -22.99 16.97 -2.44
C ILE A 348 -22.66 18.39 -2.00
N ARG A 349 -21.51 18.88 -2.45
CA ARG A 349 -21.15 20.29 -2.34
C ARG A 349 -20.43 20.77 -3.60
N PRO A 350 -20.81 21.94 -4.16
CA PRO A 350 -19.96 22.67 -5.07
C PRO A 350 -18.64 23.02 -4.38
N THR A 351 -17.56 22.93 -5.13
CA THR A 351 -16.21 23.24 -4.65
C THR A 351 -15.56 24.18 -5.66
N GLN A 352 -14.70 25.05 -5.14
CA GLN A 352 -13.71 25.73 -5.97
C GLN A 352 -12.46 24.86 -5.94
N MET A 353 -11.93 24.51 -7.12
CA MET A 353 -10.77 23.64 -7.21
C MET A 353 -9.57 24.29 -6.49
N LYS A 354 -9.27 23.83 -5.27
CA LYS A 354 -8.15 24.33 -4.44
C LYS A 354 -6.87 23.52 -4.64
N MET A 355 -6.97 22.30 -5.15
CA MET A 355 -5.84 21.41 -5.41
C MET A 355 -5.68 21.18 -6.91
N TRP A 356 -5.12 22.17 -7.60
CA TRP A 356 -4.11 21.88 -8.60
C TRP A 356 -2.80 22.31 -7.97
N VAL A 357 -1.90 21.36 -7.75
CA VAL A 357 -0.56 21.62 -7.24
C VAL A 357 0.05 22.71 -8.13
N SER A 358 0.53 23.76 -7.48
CA SER A 358 0.94 25.07 -7.96
C SER A 358 2.13 25.08 -8.95
N ILE A 359 2.26 24.07 -9.81
CA ILE A 359 3.48 23.86 -10.59
C ILE A 359 3.22 23.79 -12.11
N PHE A 360 2.02 23.49 -12.62
CA PHE A 360 1.88 23.25 -14.08
C PHE A 360 0.72 23.89 -14.88
N ALA A 361 -0.38 24.39 -14.30
CA ALA A 361 -1.38 25.21 -15.01
C ALA A 361 -2.49 25.67 -14.04
N PRO A 362 -3.22 26.76 -14.35
CA PRO A 362 -4.52 26.99 -13.71
C PRO A 362 -5.45 25.80 -14.00
N PRO A 363 -6.30 25.39 -13.02
CA PRO A 363 -7.26 24.33 -13.25
C PRO A 363 -8.17 24.70 -14.43
N PRO A 364 -8.56 23.73 -15.28
CA PRO A 364 -9.44 24.01 -16.40
C PRO A 364 -10.73 24.65 -15.90
N SER A 365 -11.24 25.64 -16.63
CA SER A 365 -12.51 26.28 -16.27
C SER A 365 -13.64 25.25 -16.23
N GLY A 366 -14.55 25.39 -15.27
CA GLY A 366 -15.64 24.44 -15.07
C GLY A 366 -16.30 24.55 -13.71
N THR A 367 -17.41 23.84 -13.55
CA THR A 367 -18.06 23.64 -12.25
C THR A 367 -17.50 22.36 -11.63
N TYR A 368 -17.04 22.44 -10.38
CA TYR A 368 -16.51 21.30 -9.65
C TYR A 368 -17.37 20.97 -8.44
N ILE A 369 -17.48 19.69 -8.14
CA ILE A 369 -18.24 19.20 -6.99
C ILE A 369 -17.44 18.15 -6.22
N ASP A 370 -17.78 18.02 -4.95
CA ASP A 370 -17.46 16.85 -4.16
C ASP A 370 -18.75 16.07 -3.91
N ILE A 371 -18.65 14.75 -3.93
CA ILE A 371 -19.75 13.82 -3.63
C ILE A 371 -19.29 12.85 -2.55
N LYS A 372 -20.15 12.55 -1.58
CA LYS A 372 -19.95 11.43 -0.66
C LYS A 372 -21.20 10.55 -0.62
N ILE A 373 -20.97 9.24 -0.68
CA ILE A 373 -21.99 8.19 -0.68
C ILE A 373 -21.72 7.28 0.53
N SER A 374 -22.72 7.06 1.39
CA SER A 374 -22.55 6.27 2.64
C SER A 374 -23.80 5.61 3.21
#